data_AF-A0A2S6GQZ2-F1
#
_entry.id   AF-A0A2S6GQZ2-F1
#
_cell.length_a   1.000
_cell.length_b   1.000
_cell.length_c   1.000
_cell.angle_alpha   90.00
_cell.angle_beta   90.00
_cell.angle_gamma   90.00
#
_symmetry.space_group_name_H-M   'P 1'
#
loop_
_entity.id
_entity.type
_entity.pdbx_description
1 polymer ?
#
loop_
_entity_poly.entity_id
_entity_poly.type
_entity_poly.pdbx_seq_one_letter_code
_entity_poly.pdbx_strand_id
1 'polypeptide(L)'
;MADEPDLAPGDSSEWVAYLQQMLNHHYQQGVVGESGEFDDTTAGAVSHFADQNGLSSGDRVDSRFWDVLLGRATGETGETGGGDGGGGGGGGETGFQDIDYPVELLSQPDETTCWAASMVMVLNARGQNYTVESLCAEAGVDHQGKTWAEAEPIGKQVGMSSVYCACWTEQGWAEVLAESGPLWTPVPGAEYHIIVVAGIRQGANGAEIHVFDPWPPGAGVESWQDFASFTQRYEMGEGYGADLLRY
;
A
#
# COMPACT_ATOMS: atom_id res chain seq x y z
N MET A 1 -6.99 15.83 11.08
CA MET A 1 -6.64 16.76 9.98
C MET A 1 -6.50 15.89 8.76
N ALA A 2 -6.97 16.20 7.58
CA ALA A 2 -8.03 17.08 7.11
C ALA A 2 -8.51 16.34 5.85
N ASP A 3 -9.77 16.47 5.46
CA ASP A 3 -10.22 15.97 4.15
C ASP A 3 -9.20 16.40 3.08
N GLU A 4 -8.88 15.53 2.12
CA GLU A 4 -7.87 15.85 1.10
C GLU A 4 -8.19 17.23 0.50
N PRO A 5 -7.24 18.19 0.57
CA PRO A 5 -7.56 19.56 0.27
C PRO A 5 -7.84 19.73 -1.22
N ASP A 6 -8.67 20.71 -1.53
CA ASP A 6 -8.78 21.20 -2.89
C ASP A 6 -7.44 21.81 -3.30
N LEU A 7 -6.82 21.28 -4.37
CA LEU A 7 -5.59 21.83 -4.94
C LEU A 7 -5.86 22.48 -6.30
N ALA A 8 -5.14 23.54 -6.60
CA ALA A 8 -5.23 24.28 -7.85
C ALA A 8 -3.86 24.82 -8.32
N PRO A 9 -3.73 25.23 -9.60
CA PRO A 9 -2.52 25.83 -10.11
C PRO A 9 -2.04 27.03 -9.28
N GLY A 10 -0.75 27.06 -9.00
CA GLY A 10 -0.11 28.08 -8.14
C GLY A 10 -0.05 27.72 -6.66
N ASP A 11 -0.70 26.64 -6.23
CA ASP A 11 -0.51 26.10 -4.89
C ASP A 11 0.89 25.49 -4.74
N SER A 12 1.47 25.61 -3.56
CA SER A 12 2.68 24.89 -3.20
C SER A 12 2.51 24.31 -1.81
N SER A 13 2.57 22.99 -1.72
CA SER A 13 2.41 22.24 -0.48
C SER A 13 2.87 20.79 -0.66
N GLU A 14 3.00 20.08 0.45
CA GLU A 14 3.31 18.64 0.46
C GLU A 14 2.18 17.81 -0.20
N TRP A 15 0.94 18.31 -0.16
CA TRP A 15 -0.18 17.72 -0.91
C TRP A 15 -0.01 17.77 -2.42
N VAL A 16 0.70 18.78 -2.93
CA VAL A 16 1.02 18.87 -4.35
C VAL A 16 2.13 17.87 -4.71
N ALA A 17 3.14 17.70 -3.85
CA ALA A 17 4.17 16.68 -4.06
C ALA A 17 3.55 15.27 -4.07
N TYR A 18 2.60 15.02 -3.16
CA TYR A 18 1.86 13.77 -3.12
C TYR A 18 1.00 13.55 -4.36
N LEU A 19 0.26 14.56 -4.81
CA LEU A 19 -0.46 14.52 -6.09
C LEU A 19 0.48 14.16 -7.24
N GLN A 20 1.65 14.78 -7.32
CA GLN A 20 2.65 14.54 -8.36
C GLN A 20 3.16 13.10 -8.36
N GLN A 21 3.46 12.56 -7.17
CA GLN A 21 3.85 11.16 -7.00
C GLN A 21 2.74 10.20 -7.47
N MET A 22 1.51 10.45 -7.05
CA MET A 22 0.37 9.60 -7.42
C MET A 22 0.05 9.67 -8.91
N LEU A 23 0.23 10.83 -9.55
CA LEU A 23 0.10 10.97 -11.01
C LEU A 23 1.21 10.23 -11.76
N ASN A 24 2.46 10.38 -11.32
CA ASN A 24 3.59 9.64 -11.89
C ASN A 24 3.38 8.13 -11.78
N HIS A 25 2.88 7.68 -10.62
CA HIS A 25 2.50 6.31 -10.37
C HIS A 25 1.38 5.85 -11.33
N HIS A 26 0.29 6.61 -11.44
CA HIS A 26 -0.82 6.27 -12.35
C HIS A 26 -0.38 6.13 -13.81
N TYR A 27 0.49 7.03 -14.29
CA TYR A 27 0.97 7.01 -15.66
C TYR A 27 2.17 6.10 -15.91
N GLN A 28 2.69 5.46 -14.86
CA GLN A 28 3.85 4.56 -14.92
C GLN A 28 5.10 5.23 -15.55
N GLN A 29 5.19 6.56 -15.44
CA GLN A 29 6.31 7.36 -15.94
C GLN A 29 6.35 8.70 -15.20
N GLY A 30 7.53 9.33 -15.12
CA GLY A 30 7.71 10.67 -14.56
C GLY A 30 7.10 11.76 -15.46
N VAL A 31 5.76 11.87 -15.46
CA VAL A 31 5.02 12.89 -16.20
C VAL A 31 5.15 14.27 -15.57
N VAL A 32 5.38 14.34 -14.27
CA VAL A 32 5.51 15.57 -13.49
C VAL A 32 6.72 15.48 -12.57
N GLY A 33 7.33 16.62 -12.27
CA GLY A 33 8.38 16.70 -11.24
C GLY A 33 7.75 16.76 -9.86
N GLU A 34 8.30 16.02 -8.90
CA GLU A 34 7.83 16.00 -7.49
C GLU A 34 8.36 17.20 -6.71
N SER A 35 8.06 18.40 -7.22
CA SER A 35 8.56 19.67 -6.68
C SER A 35 7.77 20.17 -5.48
N GLY A 36 6.54 19.69 -5.28
CA GLY A 36 5.59 20.29 -4.34
C GLY A 36 5.02 21.63 -4.81
N GLU A 37 5.20 21.97 -6.08
CA GLU A 37 4.64 23.17 -6.72
C GLU A 37 3.63 22.76 -7.81
N PHE A 38 2.42 23.32 -7.76
CA PHE A 38 1.35 22.99 -8.70
C PHE A 38 1.56 23.83 -9.95
N ASP A 39 2.59 23.44 -10.70
CA ASP A 39 3.04 24.09 -11.91
C ASP A 39 2.18 23.70 -13.13
N ASP A 40 2.47 24.31 -14.28
CA ASP A 40 1.74 24.05 -15.53
C ASP A 40 1.83 22.58 -15.95
N THR A 41 2.93 21.89 -15.62
CA THR A 41 3.13 20.46 -15.89
C THR A 41 2.15 19.62 -15.07
N THR A 42 2.04 19.92 -13.77
CA THR A 42 1.12 19.27 -12.82
C THR A 42 -0.33 19.52 -13.21
N ALA A 43 -0.68 20.77 -13.57
CA ALA A 43 -2.00 21.11 -14.09
C ALA A 43 -2.37 20.33 -15.35
N GLY A 44 -1.42 20.18 -16.28
CA GLY A 44 -1.61 19.36 -17.47
C GLY A 44 -1.87 17.89 -17.16
N ALA A 45 -1.12 17.30 -16.23
CA ALA A 45 -1.29 15.91 -15.80
C ALA A 45 -2.61 15.68 -15.07
N VAL A 46 -3.03 16.61 -14.20
CA VAL A 46 -4.34 16.59 -13.51
C VAL A 46 -5.47 16.65 -14.53
N SER A 47 -5.44 17.61 -15.47
CA SER A 47 -6.47 17.73 -16.49
C SER A 47 -6.56 16.47 -17.36
N HIS A 48 -5.42 15.91 -17.73
CA HIS A 48 -5.37 14.68 -18.52
C HIS A 48 -5.93 13.48 -17.74
N PHE A 49 -5.64 13.37 -16.44
CA PHE A 49 -6.20 12.32 -15.57
C PHE A 49 -7.70 12.48 -15.42
N ALA A 50 -8.18 13.70 -15.20
CA ALA A 50 -9.58 14.01 -15.06
C ALA A 50 -10.36 13.64 -16.33
N ASP A 51 -9.84 14.01 -17.50
CA ASP A 51 -10.45 13.68 -18.80
C ASP A 51 -10.53 12.15 -19.02
N GLN A 52 -9.46 11.41 -18.70
CA GLN A 52 -9.45 9.95 -18.84
C GLN A 52 -10.46 9.24 -17.94
N ASN A 53 -10.71 9.80 -16.75
CA ASN A 53 -11.60 9.21 -15.75
C ASN A 53 -13.00 9.84 -15.71
N GLY A 54 -13.33 10.70 -16.69
CA GLY A 54 -14.65 11.35 -16.79
C GLY A 54 -14.98 12.29 -15.62
N LEU A 55 -13.95 12.88 -15.00
CA LEU A 55 -14.07 13.85 -13.93
C LEU A 55 -14.31 15.25 -14.49
N SER A 56 -15.12 16.04 -13.80
CA SER A 56 -15.55 17.37 -14.27
C SER A 56 -14.63 18.52 -13.81
N SER A 57 -13.55 18.21 -13.09
CA SER A 57 -12.82 19.17 -12.25
C SER A 57 -11.73 20.00 -12.95
N GLY A 58 -11.52 19.83 -14.27
CA GLY A 58 -10.56 20.65 -15.02
C GLY A 58 -9.12 20.45 -14.53
N ASP A 59 -8.43 21.54 -14.21
CA ASP A 59 -7.07 21.57 -13.65
C ASP A 59 -7.03 21.54 -12.11
N ARG A 60 -8.17 21.28 -11.46
CA ARG A 60 -8.29 21.22 -10.00
C ARG A 60 -8.40 19.80 -9.51
N VAL A 61 -7.89 19.58 -8.30
CA VAL A 61 -8.01 18.33 -7.58
C VAL A 61 -8.97 18.53 -6.43
N ASP A 62 -10.12 17.87 -6.49
CA ASP A 62 -11.15 17.88 -5.45
C ASP A 62 -11.26 16.48 -4.79
N SER A 63 -12.11 16.35 -3.78
CA SER A 63 -12.31 15.09 -3.06
C SER A 63 -12.65 13.92 -3.99
N ARG A 64 -13.41 14.16 -5.07
CA ARG A 64 -13.77 13.13 -6.04
C ARG A 64 -12.57 12.72 -6.90
N PHE A 65 -11.73 13.67 -7.29
CA PHE A 65 -10.48 13.36 -7.98
C PHE A 65 -9.59 12.49 -7.10
N TRP A 66 -9.46 12.84 -5.82
CA TRP A 66 -8.73 12.02 -4.85
C TRP A 66 -9.32 10.62 -4.73
N ASP A 67 -10.64 10.48 -4.62
CA ASP A 67 -11.27 9.16 -4.56
C ASP A 67 -11.00 8.29 -5.79
N VAL A 68 -10.93 8.89 -6.99
CA VAL A 68 -10.60 8.14 -8.20
C VAL A 68 -9.10 7.84 -8.30
N LEU A 69 -8.25 8.82 -8.03
CA LEU A 69 -6.79 8.65 -8.06
C LEU A 69 -6.30 7.64 -7.02
N LEU A 70 -6.95 7.58 -5.86
CA LEU A 70 -6.62 6.66 -4.78
C LEU A 70 -7.38 5.32 -4.89
N GLY A 71 -8.31 5.20 -5.85
CA GLY A 71 -9.09 3.97 -6.10
C GLY A 71 -10.23 3.70 -5.13
N ARG A 72 -10.70 4.71 -4.39
CA ARG A 72 -11.82 4.64 -3.43
C ARG A 72 -13.21 4.64 -4.10
N ALA A 73 -13.32 5.11 -5.34
CA ALA A 73 -14.60 5.29 -6.04
C ALA A 73 -15.24 4.01 -6.63
N THR A 74 -14.70 2.81 -6.37
CA THR A 74 -15.20 1.55 -6.95
C THR A 74 -16.19 0.78 -6.07
N GLY A 75 -17.01 1.48 -5.27
CA GLY A 75 -18.04 0.79 -4.51
C GLY A 75 -19.15 1.67 -3.97
N GLU A 76 -20.22 1.88 -4.74
CA GLU A 76 -21.57 2.08 -4.16
C GLU A 76 -22.70 1.49 -5.03
N THR A 77 -23.22 0.36 -4.53
CA THR A 77 -24.65 -0.02 -4.36
C THR A 77 -25.54 -0.45 -5.55
N GLY A 78 -26.16 -1.62 -5.40
CA GLY A 78 -27.27 -2.11 -6.24
C GLY A 78 -27.85 -3.48 -5.83
N GLU A 79 -28.61 -3.50 -4.72
CA GLU A 79 -29.82 -4.31 -4.42
C GLU A 79 -29.91 -5.85 -4.65
N THR A 80 -30.11 -6.54 -3.52
CA THR A 80 -31.07 -7.63 -3.22
C THR A 80 -31.65 -8.51 -4.34
N GLY A 81 -31.39 -9.82 -4.24
CA GLY A 81 -32.20 -10.86 -4.88
C GLY A 81 -31.83 -12.25 -4.36
N GLY A 82 -32.69 -12.84 -3.52
CA GLY A 82 -32.54 -14.21 -3.03
C GLY A 82 -32.71 -15.26 -4.14
N GLY A 83 -32.08 -16.40 -3.95
CA GLY A 83 -32.20 -17.56 -4.85
C GLY A 83 -31.46 -18.77 -4.31
N ASP A 84 -32.20 -19.60 -3.59
CA ASP A 84 -31.87 -20.98 -3.21
C ASP A 84 -31.59 -21.86 -4.44
N GLY A 85 -30.73 -22.87 -4.31
CA GLY A 85 -30.54 -23.90 -5.35
C GLY A 85 -29.14 -24.50 -5.41
N GLY A 86 -28.92 -25.56 -4.63
CA GLY A 86 -27.67 -26.33 -4.63
C GLY A 86 -27.40 -27.16 -5.89
N GLY A 87 -26.22 -27.79 -5.91
CA GLY A 87 -25.85 -28.81 -6.91
C GLY A 87 -24.35 -28.85 -7.16
N GLY A 88 -23.67 -29.83 -6.56
CA GLY A 88 -22.22 -29.98 -6.62
C GLY A 88 -21.66 -30.39 -7.97
N GLY A 89 -20.33 -30.38 -8.04
CA GLY A 89 -19.54 -30.94 -9.15
C GLY A 89 -18.08 -30.56 -8.99
N GLY A 90 -17.26 -31.55 -8.62
CA GLY A 90 -15.83 -31.37 -8.33
C GLY A 90 -14.99 -30.87 -9.51
N GLY A 91 -13.99 -30.07 -9.15
CA GLY A 91 -12.81 -29.70 -9.93
C GLY A 91 -11.67 -29.47 -8.93
N GLY A 92 -10.49 -30.01 -9.21
CA GLY A 92 -9.40 -30.19 -8.24
C GLY A 92 -8.99 -28.91 -7.48
N GLU A 93 -8.85 -29.06 -6.16
CA GLU A 93 -8.39 -28.02 -5.23
C GLU A 93 -6.90 -27.70 -5.48
N THR A 94 -6.65 -26.66 -6.27
CA THR A 94 -5.43 -25.85 -6.16
C THR A 94 -5.71 -24.72 -5.17
N GLY A 95 -5.80 -25.03 -3.89
CA GLY A 95 -6.05 -24.03 -2.84
C GLY A 95 -4.93 -24.04 -1.81
N PHE A 96 -4.35 -22.89 -1.53
CA PHE A 96 -3.54 -22.69 -0.34
C PHE A 96 -4.45 -22.53 0.90
N GLN A 97 -3.89 -22.75 2.08
CA GLN A 97 -4.62 -22.53 3.34
C GLN A 97 -4.74 -21.04 3.63
N ASP A 98 -5.92 -20.60 4.08
CA ASP A 98 -6.11 -19.23 4.57
C ASP A 98 -5.18 -18.93 5.75
N ILE A 99 -4.48 -17.80 5.65
CA ILE A 99 -3.54 -17.29 6.63
C ILE A 99 -3.95 -15.86 6.95
N ASP A 100 -4.05 -15.58 8.24
CA ASP A 100 -4.27 -14.23 8.75
C ASP A 100 -3.54 -14.08 10.08
N TYR A 101 -2.55 -13.20 10.12
CA TYR A 101 -1.79 -12.92 11.33
C TYR A 101 -2.39 -11.71 12.05
N PRO A 102 -2.47 -11.74 13.40
CA PRO A 102 -3.03 -10.65 14.18
C PRO A 102 -2.03 -9.49 14.26
N VAL A 103 -1.93 -8.72 13.18
CA VAL A 103 -1.23 -7.44 13.13
C VAL A 103 -2.20 -6.36 13.58
N GLU A 104 -1.75 -5.49 14.48
CA GLU A 104 -2.51 -4.27 14.82
C GLU A 104 -2.06 -3.16 13.88
N LEU A 105 -3.02 -2.52 13.20
CA LEU A 105 -2.74 -1.35 12.38
C LEU A 105 -2.13 -0.24 13.24
N LEU A 106 -0.90 0.14 12.91
CA LEU A 106 -0.27 1.34 13.43
C LEU A 106 -0.18 2.37 12.32
N SER A 107 -1.03 3.39 12.41
CA SER A 107 -0.87 4.57 11.57
C SER A 107 0.46 5.25 11.86
N GLN A 108 1.13 5.73 10.83
CA GLN A 108 2.33 6.55 11.03
C GLN A 108 1.99 7.88 11.76
N PRO A 109 2.90 8.39 12.61
CA PRO A 109 2.69 9.65 13.32
C PRO A 109 2.80 10.88 12.42
N ASP A 110 3.58 10.80 11.34
CA ASP A 110 3.81 11.87 10.37
C ASP A 110 3.94 11.30 8.95
N GLU A 111 4.13 12.15 7.95
CA GLU A 111 4.15 11.78 6.54
C GLU A 111 5.39 10.97 6.12
N THR A 112 6.38 10.82 7.01
CA THR A 112 7.72 10.32 6.66
C THR A 112 8.10 9.02 7.38
N THR A 113 7.22 8.51 8.23
CA THR A 113 7.51 7.42 9.17
C THR A 113 6.85 6.09 8.83
N CYS A 114 6.34 5.91 7.60
CA CYS A 114 5.72 4.67 7.13
C CYS A 114 6.65 3.47 7.29
N TRP A 115 7.93 3.64 7.01
CA TRP A 115 8.95 2.60 7.17
C TRP A 115 9.01 2.10 8.62
N ALA A 116 8.99 3.01 9.59
CA ALA A 116 9.08 2.70 11.01
C ALA A 116 7.75 2.14 11.53
N ALA A 117 6.63 2.75 11.15
CA ALA A 117 5.30 2.30 11.55
C ALA A 117 5.03 0.86 11.08
N SER A 118 5.32 0.55 9.81
CA SER A 118 5.21 -0.80 9.26
C SER A 118 6.16 -1.80 9.91
N MET A 119 7.38 -1.38 10.26
CA MET A 119 8.31 -2.24 11.00
C MET A 119 7.77 -2.57 12.41
N VAL A 120 7.26 -1.57 13.13
CA VAL A 120 6.66 -1.75 14.46
C VAL A 120 5.48 -2.72 14.40
N MET A 121 4.62 -2.63 13.39
CA MET A 121 3.50 -3.57 13.18
C MET A 121 3.99 -5.02 13.13
N VAL A 122 5.03 -5.31 12.35
CA VAL A 122 5.61 -6.66 12.22
C VAL A 122 6.28 -7.11 13.52
N LEU A 123 7.05 -6.25 14.17
CA LEU A 123 7.71 -6.57 15.44
C LEU A 123 6.71 -6.86 16.56
N ASN A 124 5.65 -6.05 16.67
CA ASN A 124 4.65 -6.19 17.74
C ASN A 124 3.75 -7.42 17.52
N ALA A 125 3.44 -7.78 16.27
CA ALA A 125 2.76 -9.04 15.95
C ALA A 125 3.54 -10.29 16.41
N ARG A 126 4.85 -10.14 16.69
CA ARG A 126 5.73 -11.19 17.25
C ARG A 126 5.92 -11.08 18.76
N GLY A 127 5.18 -10.21 19.43
CA GLY A 127 5.22 -10.02 20.89
C GLY A 127 6.27 -9.03 21.38
N GLN A 128 6.86 -8.22 20.49
CA GLN A 128 7.56 -7.00 20.90
C GLN A 128 6.56 -5.91 21.32
N ASN A 129 7.06 -4.79 21.84
CA ASN A 129 6.24 -3.66 22.28
C ASN A 129 6.91 -2.34 21.92
N TYR A 130 7.17 -2.14 20.64
CA TYR A 130 7.72 -0.90 20.11
C TYR A 130 6.62 0.13 19.83
N THR A 131 6.97 1.39 20.01
CA THR A 131 6.42 2.54 19.27
C THR A 131 7.43 3.00 18.21
N VAL A 132 7.01 3.85 17.28
CA VAL A 132 7.92 4.47 16.28
C VAL A 132 9.08 5.17 16.99
N GLU A 133 8.82 5.93 18.05
CA GLU A 133 9.84 6.65 18.80
C GLU A 133 10.84 5.72 19.48
N SER A 134 10.36 4.64 20.09
CA SER A 134 11.25 3.68 20.75
C SER A 134 12.11 2.90 19.75
N LEU A 135 11.55 2.57 18.57
CA LEU A 135 12.28 1.91 17.49
C LEU A 135 13.37 2.81 16.95
N CYS A 136 13.06 4.08 16.64
CA CYS A 136 14.04 5.05 16.16
C CYS A 136 15.15 5.31 17.18
N ALA A 137 14.79 5.41 18.47
CA ALA A 137 15.76 5.56 19.55
C ALA A 137 16.69 4.35 19.68
N GLU A 138 16.17 3.13 19.56
CA GLU A 138 16.98 1.90 19.61
C GLU A 138 17.88 1.74 18.39
N ALA A 139 17.34 2.02 17.20
CA ALA A 139 18.11 1.98 15.96
C ALA A 139 19.15 3.12 15.86
N GLY A 140 19.00 4.19 16.65
CA GLY A 140 19.87 5.35 16.61
C GLY A 140 19.66 6.22 15.36
N VAL A 141 18.42 6.27 14.86
CA VAL A 141 18.03 6.97 13.63
C VAL A 141 16.98 8.04 13.91
N ASP A 142 16.85 9.00 12.99
CA ASP A 142 15.80 10.01 13.03
C ASP A 142 14.46 9.50 12.46
N HIS A 143 13.42 10.34 12.59
CA HIS A 143 12.10 10.11 12.02
C HIS A 143 11.99 10.54 10.54
N GLN A 144 13.09 10.86 9.87
CA GLN A 144 13.03 11.29 8.47
C GLN A 144 12.61 10.15 7.55
N GLY A 145 12.06 10.52 6.40
CA GLY A 145 11.71 9.60 5.32
C GLY A 145 12.92 8.77 4.91
N LYS A 146 12.70 7.47 4.67
CA LYS A 146 13.74 6.53 4.27
C LYS A 146 13.30 5.79 3.03
N THR A 147 14.20 5.72 2.07
CA THR A 147 14.08 4.75 0.98
C THR A 147 14.19 3.33 1.52
N TRP A 148 13.75 2.34 0.76
CA TRP A 148 14.00 0.93 1.09
C TRP A 148 15.50 0.65 1.35
N ALA A 149 16.41 1.19 0.53
CA ALA A 149 17.84 0.98 0.67
C ALA A 149 18.41 1.52 2.01
N GLU A 150 17.76 2.53 2.59
CA GLU A 150 18.12 3.09 3.90
C GLU A 150 17.41 2.37 5.04
N ALA A 151 16.17 1.91 4.82
CA ALA A 151 15.34 1.28 5.84
C ALA A 151 15.71 -0.20 6.06
N GLU A 152 16.08 -0.93 5.01
CA GLU A 152 16.40 -2.36 5.07
C GLU A 152 17.54 -2.68 6.08
N PRO A 153 18.68 -1.96 6.10
CA PRO A 153 19.73 -2.19 7.11
C PRO A 153 19.25 -1.98 8.55
N ILE A 154 18.28 -1.09 8.77
CA ILE A 154 17.69 -0.84 10.09
C ILE A 154 16.86 -2.05 10.52
N GLY A 155 16.03 -2.57 9.62
CA GLY A 155 15.27 -3.80 9.86
C GLY A 155 16.19 -4.96 10.25
N LYS A 156 17.30 -5.14 9.53
CA LYS A 156 18.32 -6.14 9.85
C LYS A 156 18.99 -5.91 11.21
N GLN A 157 19.26 -4.66 11.58
CA GLN A 157 19.82 -4.32 12.89
C GLN A 157 18.89 -4.71 14.04
N VAL A 158 17.57 -4.56 13.86
CA VAL A 158 16.57 -4.92 14.88
C VAL A 158 16.12 -6.39 14.79
N GLY A 159 16.85 -7.23 14.04
CA GLY A 159 16.68 -8.68 14.03
C GLY A 159 15.82 -9.23 12.88
N MET A 160 15.38 -8.39 11.94
CA MET A 160 14.66 -8.87 10.76
C MET A 160 15.60 -9.58 9.77
N SER A 161 15.06 -10.52 9.02
CA SER A 161 15.79 -11.32 8.03
C SER A 161 15.14 -11.20 6.65
N SER A 162 15.96 -11.12 5.61
CA SER A 162 15.51 -11.11 4.23
C SER A 162 14.81 -12.42 3.88
N VAL A 163 13.67 -12.30 3.20
CA VAL A 163 12.90 -13.38 2.64
C VAL A 163 12.71 -13.12 1.16
N TYR A 164 12.86 -14.18 0.39
CA TYR A 164 12.64 -14.14 -1.04
C TYR A 164 11.38 -14.92 -1.38
N CYS A 165 10.41 -14.27 -2.00
CA CYS A 165 9.26 -14.98 -2.57
C CYS A 165 9.71 -15.61 -3.89
N ALA A 166 9.81 -16.95 -3.90
CA ALA A 166 10.32 -17.68 -5.07
C ALA A 166 9.42 -17.54 -6.31
N CYS A 167 8.13 -17.28 -6.10
CA CYS A 167 7.19 -16.99 -7.17
C CYS A 167 6.13 -15.99 -6.72
N TRP A 168 5.91 -14.92 -7.49
CA TRP A 168 4.94 -13.85 -7.18
C TRP A 168 3.51 -14.22 -7.55
N THR A 169 3.14 -15.47 -7.26
CA THR A 169 1.81 -16.03 -7.47
C THR A 169 1.07 -16.08 -6.13
N GLU A 170 -0.25 -16.27 -6.15
CA GLU A 170 -1.05 -16.47 -4.93
C GLU A 170 -0.47 -17.56 -4.04
N GLN A 171 -0.07 -18.69 -4.65
CA GLN A 171 0.55 -19.82 -3.96
C GLN A 171 1.89 -19.44 -3.32
N GLY A 172 2.74 -18.68 -4.02
CA GLY A 172 4.03 -18.26 -3.49
C GLY A 172 3.90 -17.26 -2.33
N TRP A 173 2.90 -16.37 -2.39
CA TRP A 173 2.54 -15.50 -1.27
C TRP A 173 2.05 -16.30 -0.06
N ALA A 174 1.22 -17.32 -0.27
CA ALA A 174 0.80 -18.19 0.82
C ALA A 174 1.95 -18.98 1.43
N GLU A 175 2.86 -19.52 0.62
CA GLU A 175 4.04 -20.25 1.08
C GLU A 175 4.97 -19.36 1.91
N VAL A 176 5.27 -18.14 1.43
CA VAL A 176 6.16 -17.22 2.14
C VAL A 176 5.53 -16.74 3.45
N LEU A 177 4.23 -16.43 3.45
CA LEU A 177 3.51 -16.02 4.66
C LEU A 177 3.47 -17.16 5.68
N ALA A 178 3.18 -18.39 5.25
CA ALA A 178 3.15 -19.56 6.13
C ALA A 178 4.50 -19.81 6.82
N GLU A 179 5.61 -19.63 6.09
CA GLU A 179 6.95 -19.82 6.63
C GLU A 179 7.40 -18.65 7.50
N SER A 180 7.02 -17.43 7.12
CA SER A 180 7.69 -16.21 7.57
C SER A 180 6.88 -15.34 8.52
N GLY A 181 5.57 -15.52 8.61
CA GLY A 181 4.69 -14.58 9.31
C GLY A 181 4.40 -13.32 8.48
N PRO A 182 3.96 -12.23 9.15
CA PRO A 182 3.79 -10.93 8.53
C PRO A 182 5.07 -10.42 7.88
N LEU A 183 4.93 -9.76 6.73
CA LEU A 183 6.04 -9.32 5.90
C LEU A 183 6.09 -7.79 5.82
N TRP A 184 7.26 -7.23 6.14
CA TRP A 184 7.58 -5.84 5.91
C TRP A 184 8.05 -5.68 4.46
N THR A 185 7.24 -4.95 3.68
CA THR A 185 7.23 -5.10 2.22
C THR A 185 7.36 -3.72 1.56
N PRO A 186 8.48 -3.41 0.88
CA PRO A 186 8.61 -2.15 0.14
C PRO A 186 7.67 -2.16 -1.06
N VAL A 187 7.14 -1.00 -1.43
CA VAL A 187 6.29 -0.86 -2.63
C VAL A 187 7.15 -0.48 -3.85
N PRO A 188 7.26 -1.35 -4.87
CA PRO A 188 7.96 -1.02 -6.11
C PRO A 188 7.41 0.25 -6.75
N GLY A 189 8.31 1.04 -7.34
CA GLY A 189 7.97 2.35 -7.91
C GLY A 189 7.70 3.44 -6.86
N ALA A 190 7.56 3.10 -5.58
CA ALA A 190 7.41 4.04 -4.47
C ALA A 190 8.50 3.76 -3.42
N GLU A 191 9.73 4.20 -3.71
CA GLU A 191 10.93 3.88 -2.90
C GLU A 191 10.80 4.25 -1.41
N TYR A 192 9.92 5.20 -1.09
CA TYR A 192 9.65 5.69 0.27
C TYR A 192 8.40 5.09 0.91
N HIS A 193 7.67 4.19 0.25
CA HIS A 193 6.47 3.57 0.83
C HIS A 193 6.70 2.11 1.19
N ILE A 194 6.36 1.77 2.43
CA ILE A 194 6.53 0.42 2.96
C ILE A 194 5.27 0.03 3.73
N ILE A 195 4.71 -1.12 3.37
CA ILE A 195 3.47 -1.66 3.93
C ILE A 195 3.75 -2.97 4.67
N VAL A 196 2.72 -3.51 5.31
CA VAL A 196 2.74 -4.87 5.86
C VAL A 196 1.74 -5.74 5.13
N VAL A 197 2.20 -6.93 4.73
CA VAL A 197 1.34 -8.01 4.23
C VAL A 197 1.24 -9.06 5.32
N ALA A 198 0.03 -9.30 5.83
CA ALA A 198 -0.19 -10.13 7.02
C ALA A 198 -1.05 -11.37 6.76
N GLY A 199 -1.56 -11.56 5.55
CA GLY A 199 -2.48 -12.65 5.29
C GLY A 199 -2.79 -12.83 3.82
N ILE A 200 -3.30 -14.02 3.52
CA ILE A 200 -3.85 -14.39 2.23
C ILE A 200 -4.99 -15.38 2.46
N ARG A 201 -6.09 -15.22 1.74
CA ARG A 201 -7.23 -16.14 1.83
C ARG A 201 -7.88 -16.36 0.48
N GLN A 202 -8.75 -17.36 0.39
CA GLN A 202 -9.63 -17.53 -0.76
C GLN A 202 -10.73 -16.45 -0.75
N GLY A 203 -10.82 -15.68 -1.84
CA GLY A 203 -11.84 -14.67 -2.08
C GLY A 203 -12.80 -15.04 -3.21
N ALA A 204 -13.71 -14.13 -3.54
CA ALA A 204 -14.74 -14.35 -4.57
C ALA A 204 -14.16 -14.38 -5.99
N ASN A 205 -13.05 -13.67 -6.24
CA ASN A 205 -12.43 -13.49 -7.56
C ASN A 205 -11.02 -14.11 -7.67
N GLY A 206 -10.66 -15.01 -6.76
CA GLY A 206 -9.29 -15.49 -6.58
C GLY A 206 -8.81 -15.24 -5.17
N ALA A 207 -7.50 -15.22 -4.93
CA ALA A 207 -6.98 -14.90 -3.61
C ALA A 207 -7.26 -13.44 -3.21
N GLU A 208 -7.43 -13.18 -1.92
CA GLU A 208 -7.36 -11.85 -1.32
C GLU A 208 -6.13 -11.76 -0.42
N ILE A 209 -5.45 -10.62 -0.42
CA ILE A 209 -4.28 -10.31 0.41
C ILE A 209 -4.68 -9.33 1.51
N HIS A 210 -4.24 -9.60 2.73
CA HIS A 210 -4.44 -8.72 3.87
C HIS A 210 -3.29 -7.72 3.98
N VAL A 211 -3.58 -6.44 3.79
CA VAL A 211 -2.61 -5.35 3.78
C VAL A 211 -2.90 -4.36 4.89
N PHE A 212 -1.84 -3.97 5.59
CA PHE A 212 -1.80 -2.86 6.53
C PHE A 212 -0.90 -1.78 5.94
N ASP A 213 -1.51 -0.69 5.51
CA ASP A 213 -0.84 0.50 5.05
C ASP A 213 -0.82 1.52 6.20
N PRO A 214 0.35 1.94 6.72
CA PRO A 214 0.40 2.94 7.78
C PRO A 214 -0.09 4.32 7.34
N TRP A 215 -0.26 4.55 6.03
CA TRP A 215 -0.80 5.78 5.45
C TRP A 215 -2.34 5.79 5.44
N PRO A 216 -3.00 6.94 5.69
CA PRO A 216 -2.43 8.26 5.99
C PRO A 216 -2.05 8.44 7.47
N PRO A 217 -1.23 9.45 7.81
CA PRO A 217 -0.84 9.72 9.19
C PRO A 217 -2.06 9.83 10.13
N GLY A 218 -1.96 9.18 11.29
CA GLY A 218 -3.02 9.18 12.30
C GLY A 218 -4.28 8.36 11.97
N ALA A 219 -4.34 7.68 10.82
CA ALA A 219 -5.43 6.76 10.49
C ALA A 219 -4.93 5.39 10.02
N GLY A 220 -4.02 5.35 9.04
CA GLY A 220 -3.67 4.12 8.33
C GLY A 220 -4.86 3.51 7.58
N VAL A 221 -4.62 2.43 6.83
CA VAL A 221 -5.64 1.61 6.18
C VAL A 221 -5.32 0.13 6.37
N GLU A 222 -6.27 -0.60 6.93
CA GLU A 222 -6.31 -2.07 6.93
C GLU A 222 -7.32 -2.52 5.88
N SER A 223 -6.94 -3.45 5.01
CA SER A 223 -7.84 -3.93 3.95
C SER A 223 -7.51 -5.33 3.46
N TRP A 224 -8.55 -6.07 3.11
CA TRP A 224 -8.44 -7.23 2.23
C TRP A 224 -8.62 -6.77 0.78
N GLN A 225 -7.69 -7.15 -0.09
CA GLN A 225 -7.69 -6.76 -1.50
C GLN A 225 -7.57 -7.99 -2.39
N ASP A 226 -8.38 -8.07 -3.44
CA ASP A 226 -8.21 -9.09 -4.50
C ASP A 226 -6.75 -9.09 -5.00
N PHE A 227 -6.17 -10.27 -5.22
CA PHE A 227 -4.75 -10.43 -5.57
C PHE A 227 -4.36 -9.66 -6.83
N ALA A 228 -5.24 -9.63 -7.82
CA ALA A 228 -5.05 -8.83 -9.03
C ALA A 228 -4.97 -7.32 -8.71
N SER A 229 -5.84 -6.83 -7.83
CA SER A 229 -5.84 -5.44 -7.39
C SER A 229 -4.60 -5.12 -6.55
N PHE A 230 -4.19 -6.01 -5.65
CA PHE A 230 -2.97 -5.89 -4.86
C PHE A 230 -1.72 -5.81 -5.74
N THR A 231 -1.56 -6.75 -6.68
CA THR A 231 -0.41 -6.79 -7.58
C THR A 231 -0.40 -5.62 -8.56
N GLN A 232 -1.56 -5.13 -9.00
CA GLN A 232 -1.66 -3.93 -9.81
C GLN A 232 -1.31 -2.66 -9.00
N ARG A 233 -1.85 -2.54 -7.79
CA ARG A 233 -1.68 -1.36 -6.92
C ARG A 233 -0.26 -1.22 -6.41
N TYR A 234 0.37 -2.32 -6.02
CA TYR A 234 1.69 -2.32 -5.40
C TYR A 234 2.79 -2.87 -6.31
N GLU A 235 2.47 -3.21 -7.56
CA GLU A 235 3.43 -3.76 -8.53
C GLU A 235 4.14 -5.06 -8.06
N MET A 236 3.52 -5.81 -7.15
CA MET A 236 4.08 -7.02 -6.53
C MET A 236 3.78 -8.31 -7.31
N GLY A 237 3.86 -8.23 -8.64
CA GLY A 237 3.60 -9.34 -9.57
C GLY A 237 4.86 -10.06 -10.06
N GLU A 238 4.70 -10.89 -11.10
CA GLU A 238 5.82 -11.61 -11.74
C GLU A 238 6.96 -10.65 -12.13
N GLY A 239 8.16 -10.90 -11.61
CA GLY A 239 9.35 -10.09 -11.88
C GLY A 239 9.79 -9.18 -10.74
N TYR A 240 9.05 -9.13 -9.63
CA TYR A 240 9.50 -8.44 -8.41
C TYR A 240 10.81 -9.07 -7.90
N GLY A 241 11.79 -8.22 -7.63
CA GLY A 241 13.15 -8.62 -7.23
C GLY A 241 13.64 -7.97 -5.95
N ALA A 242 12.75 -7.33 -5.18
CA ALA A 242 13.14 -6.74 -3.90
C ALA A 242 13.12 -7.80 -2.78
N ASP A 243 13.97 -7.60 -1.79
CA ASP A 243 13.95 -8.41 -0.57
C ASP A 243 12.73 -8.02 0.27
N LEU A 244 12.00 -9.00 0.79
CA LEU A 244 11.02 -8.79 1.85
C LEU A 244 11.72 -8.98 3.19
N LEU A 245 11.25 -8.36 4.26
CA LEU A 245 11.80 -8.60 5.59
C LEU A 245 10.76 -9.26 6.50
N ARG A 246 11.19 -10.34 7.17
CA ARG A 246 10.44 -11.01 8.24
C ARG A 246 11.13 -10.83 9.59
N TYR A 247 10.38 -11.02 10.67
CA TYR A 247 10.93 -11.26 12.00
C TYR A 247 10.69 -12.71 12.44
#